data_AF-A0A0B6ANY6-F1
#
_entry.id   AF-A0A0B6ANY6-F1
#
_cell.length_a   1.000
_cell.length_b   1.000
_cell.length_c   1.000
_cell.angle_alpha   90.00
_cell.angle_beta   90.00
_cell.angle_gamma   90.00
#
_symmetry.space_group_name_H-M   'P 1'
#
loop_
_entity.id
_entity.type
_entity.pdbx_description
1 polymer ?
#
loop_
_entity_poly.entity_id
_entity_poly.type
_entity_poly.pdbx_seq_one_letter_code
_entity_poly.pdbx_strand_id
1 'polypeptide(L)'
;MTDKNWINAYVSKISGKHFEPLLIQDIIDSFIEMLNVKLNDNQQPKANFNKEENEISFPDCLVSFKIQGSVLSLRKVLKSNHQVAGGIKIFDTGLAYHLKSGAELIEEVETISEALDRALGYLLLELK
;
A
#
# COMPACT_ATOMS: atom_id res chain seq x y z
N MET A 1 -3.50 -6.36 -15.35
CA MET A 1 -2.03 -6.38 -15.23
C MET A 1 -1.46 -5.68 -16.44
N THR A 2 -0.84 -4.52 -16.26
CA THR A 2 -0.11 -3.85 -17.33
C THR A 2 1.35 -4.19 -17.12
N ASP A 3 1.91 -5.05 -17.97
CA ASP A 3 3.32 -5.42 -17.91
C ASP A 3 4.17 -4.15 -17.88
N LYS A 4 5.10 -4.10 -16.91
CA LYS A 4 6.12 -3.07 -16.82
C LYS A 4 7.08 -3.25 -17.99
N ASN A 5 6.78 -2.57 -19.09
CA ASN A 5 7.69 -2.44 -20.22
C ASN A 5 8.27 -1.02 -20.26
N TRP A 6 9.37 -0.86 -20.99
CA TRP A 6 10.07 0.42 -21.08
C TRP A 6 9.22 1.53 -21.70
N ILE A 7 8.21 1.20 -22.52
CA ILE A 7 7.29 2.18 -23.12
C ILE A 7 6.41 2.80 -22.04
N ASN A 8 5.79 1.97 -21.20
CA ASN A 8 4.99 2.43 -20.06
C ASN A 8 5.84 3.24 -19.08
N ALA A 9 7.05 2.75 -18.78
CA ALA A 9 8.02 3.46 -17.94
C ALA A 9 8.34 4.86 -18.49
N TYR A 10 8.56 4.95 -19.81
CA TYR A 10 8.83 6.22 -20.49
C TYR A 10 7.64 7.17 -20.42
N VAL A 11 6.42 6.68 -20.65
CA VAL A 11 5.19 7.48 -20.54
C VAL A 11 4.99 8.02 -19.11
N SER A 12 5.19 7.19 -18.08
CA SER A 12 5.11 7.63 -16.69
C SER A 12 6.17 8.67 -16.35
N LYS A 13 7.41 8.49 -16.83
CA LYS A 13 8.50 9.46 -16.64
C LYS A 13 8.17 10.84 -17.21
N ILE A 14 7.65 10.92 -18.44
CA ILE A 14 7.36 12.21 -19.09
C ILE A 14 6.08 12.86 -18.56
N SER A 15 5.09 12.05 -18.15
CA SER A 15 3.80 12.55 -17.67
C SER A 15 3.78 12.84 -16.17
N GLY A 16 4.74 12.31 -15.41
CA GLY A 16 4.73 12.31 -13.95
C GLY A 16 3.62 11.43 -13.33
N LYS A 17 2.88 10.68 -14.15
CA LYS A 17 1.79 9.79 -13.72
C LYS A 17 2.34 8.39 -13.50
N HIS A 18 2.78 8.14 -12.28
CA HIS A 18 3.37 6.86 -11.85
C HIS A 18 2.34 5.92 -11.22
N PHE A 19 1.36 6.48 -10.52
CA PHE A 19 0.28 5.74 -9.89
C PHE A 19 -1.05 6.29 -10.37
N GLU A 20 -1.98 5.37 -10.65
CA GLU A 20 -3.38 5.69 -10.89
C GLU A 20 -4.15 5.50 -9.59
N PRO A 21 -4.69 6.57 -8.96
CA PRO A 21 -5.30 6.47 -7.64
C PRO A 21 -6.45 5.47 -7.57
N LEU A 22 -7.29 5.41 -8.61
CA LEU A 22 -8.41 4.47 -8.69
C LEU A 22 -7.91 3.01 -8.68
N LEU A 23 -6.87 2.72 -9.47
CA LEU A 23 -6.25 1.39 -9.48
C LEU A 23 -5.70 1.00 -8.10
N ILE A 24 -5.04 1.94 -7.39
CA ILE A 24 -4.56 1.69 -6.03
C ILE A 24 -5.71 1.41 -5.07
N GLN A 25 -6.78 2.20 -5.15
CA GLN A 25 -7.96 2.01 -4.33
C GLN A 25 -8.62 0.65 -4.61
N ASP A 26 -8.77 0.25 -5.88
CA ASP A 26 -9.38 -1.03 -6.26
C ASP A 26 -8.57 -2.24 -5.78
N ILE A 27 -7.23 -2.16 -5.85
CA ILE A 27 -6.34 -3.19 -5.31
C ILE A 27 -6.50 -3.31 -3.80
N ILE A 28 -6.49 -2.17 -3.08
CA ILE A 28 -6.67 -2.15 -1.63
C ILE A 28 -8.04 -2.71 -1.27
N ASP A 29 -9.10 -2.30 -1.96
CA ASP A 29 -10.47 -2.78 -1.73
C ASP A 29 -10.54 -4.31 -1.82
N SER A 30 -9.94 -4.87 -2.87
CA SER A 30 -9.85 -6.32 -3.09
C SER A 30 -9.11 -7.03 -1.94
N PHE A 31 -8.03 -6.44 -1.43
CA PHE A 31 -7.30 -6.99 -0.27
C PHE A 31 -8.12 -6.94 1.01
N ILE A 32 -8.87 -5.86 1.24
CA ILE A 32 -9.72 -5.72 2.42
C ILE A 32 -10.92 -6.67 2.37
N GLU A 33 -11.51 -6.89 1.21
CA GLU A 33 -12.54 -7.91 1.02
C GLU A 33 -12.01 -9.30 1.37
N MET A 34 -10.85 -9.69 0.81
CA MET A 34 -10.23 -10.99 1.07
C MET A 34 -9.86 -11.16 2.56
N LEU A 35 -9.30 -10.12 3.19
CA LEU A 35 -8.97 -10.13 4.61
C LEU A 35 -10.23 -10.26 5.47
N ASN A 36 -11.31 -9.55 5.13
CA ASN A 36 -12.55 -9.59 5.91
C ASN A 36 -13.24 -10.95 5.88
N VAL A 37 -13.09 -11.74 4.81
CA VAL A 37 -13.50 -13.15 4.82
C VAL A 37 -12.78 -13.89 5.95
N LYS A 38 -11.45 -13.75 6.03
CA LYS A 38 -10.63 -14.41 7.07
C LYS A 38 -10.90 -13.89 8.48
N LEU A 39 -11.11 -12.60 8.65
CA LEU A 39 -11.45 -12.01 9.95
C LEU A 39 -12.81 -12.53 10.45
N ASN A 40 -13.79 -12.63 9.54
CA ASN A 40 -15.11 -13.16 9.86
C ASN A 40 -15.05 -14.65 10.28
N ASP A 41 -14.25 -15.47 9.59
CA ASP A 41 -14.02 -16.87 9.96
C ASP A 41 -13.45 -17.02 11.38
N ASN A 42 -12.75 -15.99 11.89
CA ASN A 42 -12.13 -15.95 13.21
C ASN A 42 -12.86 -15.06 14.23
N GLN A 43 -14.11 -14.66 13.92
CA GLN A 43 -14.95 -13.79 14.78
C GLN A 43 -14.27 -12.46 15.19
N GLN A 44 -13.40 -11.93 14.33
CA GLN A 44 -12.71 -10.67 14.55
C GLN A 44 -13.48 -9.48 13.95
N PRO A 45 -13.29 -8.25 14.48
CA PRO A 45 -13.82 -7.04 13.85
C PRO A 45 -13.32 -6.91 12.40
N LYS A 46 -14.17 -6.38 11.52
CA LYS A 46 -13.81 -6.14 10.11
C LYS A 46 -12.86 -4.96 9.98
N ALA A 47 -12.00 -5.02 8.96
CA ALA A 47 -11.31 -3.86 8.44
C ALA A 47 -12.25 -3.05 7.54
N ASN A 48 -12.15 -1.72 7.57
CA ASN A 48 -12.94 -0.82 6.72
C ASN A 48 -12.02 0.09 5.91
N PHE A 49 -12.34 0.33 4.64
CA PHE A 49 -11.57 1.22 3.79
C PHE A 49 -12.36 2.49 3.44
N ASN A 50 -11.90 3.63 3.95
CA ASN A 50 -12.39 4.95 3.56
C ASN A 50 -11.64 5.46 2.33
N LYS A 51 -12.26 5.35 1.15
CA LYS A 51 -11.68 5.78 -0.13
C LYS A 51 -11.54 7.30 -0.25
N GLU A 52 -12.38 8.08 0.44
CA GLU A 52 -12.31 9.55 0.40
C GLU A 52 -11.06 10.05 1.14
N GLU A 53 -10.77 9.44 2.29
CA GLU A 53 -9.62 9.80 3.14
C GLU A 53 -8.34 9.00 2.79
N ASN A 54 -8.44 8.00 1.90
CA ASN A 54 -7.37 7.03 1.62
C ASN A 54 -6.84 6.37 2.90
N GLU A 55 -7.76 5.98 3.78
CA GLU A 55 -7.46 5.41 5.09
C GLU A 55 -8.15 4.06 5.29
N ILE A 56 -7.37 3.08 5.73
CA ILE A 56 -7.83 1.75 6.09
C ILE A 56 -7.84 1.65 7.62
N SER A 57 -9.00 1.32 8.17
CA SER A 57 -9.21 1.11 9.59
C SER A 57 -9.20 -0.39 9.89
N PHE A 58 -8.09 -0.89 10.41
CA PHE A 58 -7.95 -2.27 10.92
C PHE A 58 -8.40 -2.34 12.39
N PRO A 59 -8.60 -3.53 12.97
CA PRO A 59 -9.06 -3.65 14.37
C PRO A 59 -8.14 -2.95 15.38
N ASP A 60 -6.82 -3.02 15.18
CA ASP A 60 -5.78 -2.56 16.12
C ASP A 60 -5.09 -1.25 15.68
N CYS A 61 -5.16 -0.90 14.40
CA CYS A 61 -4.45 0.23 13.83
C CYS A 61 -5.20 0.92 12.69
N LEU A 62 -4.70 2.08 12.28
CA LEU A 62 -5.08 2.81 11.09
C LEU A 62 -3.89 2.82 10.13
N VAL A 63 -4.16 2.60 8.84
CA VAL A 63 -3.17 2.75 7.77
C VAL A 63 -3.68 3.77 6.77
N SER A 64 -3.03 4.91 6.68
CA SER A 64 -3.30 5.90 5.63
C SER A 64 -2.27 5.81 4.52
N PHE A 65 -2.67 6.14 3.30
CA PHE A 65 -1.74 6.22 2.18
C PHE A 65 -1.82 7.54 1.41
N LYS A 66 -0.71 7.90 0.77
CA LYS A 66 -0.58 9.12 -0.01
C LYS A 66 0.29 8.88 -1.24
N ILE A 67 -0.19 9.34 -2.39
CA ILE A 67 0.56 9.34 -3.65
C ILE A 67 1.21 10.71 -3.86
N GLN A 68 2.52 10.73 -4.13
CA GLN A 68 3.29 11.93 -4.45
C GLN A 68 4.28 11.61 -5.58
N GLY A 69 3.90 11.95 -6.82
CA GLY A 69 4.71 11.64 -8.00
C GLY A 69 4.96 10.14 -8.10
N SER A 70 6.24 9.74 -8.13
CA SER A 70 6.68 8.34 -8.18
C SER A 70 6.71 7.61 -6.83
N VAL A 71 6.14 8.20 -5.77
CA VAL A 71 6.13 7.58 -4.43
C VAL A 71 4.72 7.38 -3.91
N LEU A 72 4.39 6.16 -3.53
CA LEU A 72 3.23 5.81 -2.71
C LEU A 72 3.69 5.55 -1.28
N SER A 73 3.30 6.41 -0.35
CA SER A 73 3.65 6.29 1.07
C SER A 73 2.47 5.70 1.84
N LEU A 74 2.73 4.68 2.66
CA LEU A 74 1.80 4.11 3.62
C LEU A 74 2.31 4.39 5.04
N ARG A 75 1.40 4.75 5.95
CA ARG A 75 1.73 5.11 7.33
C ARG A 75 0.80 4.37 8.29
N LYS A 76 1.38 3.70 9.29
CA LYS A 76 0.64 3.02 10.37
C LYS A 76 0.56 3.90 11.61
N VAL A 77 -0.63 3.96 12.19
CA VAL A 77 -0.92 4.61 13.47
C VAL A 77 -1.67 3.62 14.37
N LEU A 78 -1.23 3.43 15.60
CA LEU A 78 -1.88 2.52 16.55
C LEU A 78 -3.14 3.15 17.13
N LYS A 79 -4.25 2.40 17.22
CA LYS A 79 -5.48 2.92 17.83
C LYS A 79 -5.39 3.05 19.36
N SER A 80 -4.54 2.26 19.99
CA SER A 80 -4.39 2.23 21.46
C SER A 80 -3.92 3.57 22.04
N ASN A 81 -3.05 4.28 21.32
CA ASN A 81 -2.38 5.49 21.81
C ASN A 81 -2.17 6.57 20.75
N HIS A 82 -2.68 6.37 19.52
CA HIS A 82 -2.51 7.27 18.37
C HIS A 82 -1.04 7.56 18.00
N GLN A 83 -0.11 6.70 18.43
CA GLN A 83 1.29 6.81 18.05
C GLN A 83 1.54 6.26 16.65
N VAL A 84 2.53 6.85 15.99
CA VAL A 84 2.98 6.43 14.67
C VAL A 84 3.93 5.26 14.83
N ALA A 85 3.50 4.06 14.46
CA ALA A 85 4.30 2.85 14.54
C ALA A 85 5.34 2.74 13.41
N GLY A 86 5.09 3.41 12.28
CA GLY A 86 6.03 3.42 11.16
C GLY A 86 5.37 3.69 9.82
N GLY A 87 6.11 3.44 8.75
CA GLY A 87 5.62 3.62 7.39
C GLY A 87 6.50 2.95 6.34
N ILE A 88 5.89 2.62 5.21
CA ILE A 88 6.54 2.03 4.05
C ILE A 88 6.34 2.96 2.86
N LYS A 89 7.37 3.10 2.03
CA LYS A 89 7.31 3.83 0.77
C LYS A 89 7.52 2.86 -0.38
N ILE A 90 6.62 2.89 -1.34
CA ILE A 90 6.71 2.17 -2.61
C ILE A 90 7.14 3.20 -3.66
N PHE A 91 8.32 2.99 -4.24
CA PHE A 91 8.86 3.83 -5.30
C PHE A 91 8.64 3.16 -6.65
N ASP A 92 7.96 3.84 -7.57
CA ASP A 92 7.86 3.43 -8.96
C ASP A 92 9.13 3.86 -9.71
N THR A 93 9.94 2.89 -10.13
CA THR A 93 11.14 3.15 -10.95
C THR A 93 10.85 3.15 -12.46
N GLY A 94 9.58 2.94 -12.83
CA GLY A 94 9.13 2.73 -14.19
C GLY A 94 9.23 1.27 -14.64
N LEU A 95 10.24 0.53 -14.16
CA LEU A 95 10.45 -0.89 -14.50
C LEU A 95 10.07 -1.85 -13.37
N ALA A 96 10.18 -1.41 -12.12
CA ALA A 96 9.84 -2.18 -10.94
C ALA A 96 9.24 -1.27 -9.87
N TYR A 97 8.91 -1.84 -8.71
CA TYR A 97 8.51 -1.13 -7.51
C TYR A 97 9.47 -1.48 -6.37
N HIS A 98 10.06 -0.46 -5.77
CA HIS A 98 11.00 -0.64 -4.65
C HIS A 98 10.29 -0.31 -3.34
N LEU A 99 10.24 -1.27 -2.43
CA LEU A 99 9.66 -1.10 -1.10
C LEU A 99 10.75 -0.67 -0.13
N LYS A 100 10.54 0.43 0.58
CA LYS A 100 11.50 0.98 1.54
C LYS A 100 10.87 1.30 2.88
N SER A 101 11.64 1.05 3.95
CA SER A 101 11.39 1.60 5.28
C SER A 101 12.52 2.57 5.62
N GLY A 102 12.20 3.84 5.83
CA GLY A 102 13.22 4.89 5.92
C GLY A 102 14.07 4.97 4.65
N ALA A 103 15.39 4.71 4.78
CA ALA A 103 16.33 4.69 3.67
C ALA A 103 16.62 3.26 3.14
N GLU A 104 16.20 2.23 3.87
CA GLU A 104 16.53 0.84 3.59
C GLU A 104 15.59 0.26 2.53
N LEU A 105 16.14 -0.48 1.57
CA LEU A 105 15.39 -1.27 0.60
C LEU A 105 15.02 -2.61 1.24
N ILE A 106 13.73 -2.88 1.36
CA ILE A 106 13.22 -4.15 1.87
C ILE A 106 13.15 -5.17 0.73
N GLU A 107 12.52 -4.78 -0.38
CA GLU A 107 12.25 -5.68 -1.49
C GLU A 107 12.05 -4.89 -2.79
N GLU A 108 12.30 -5.55 -3.92
CA GLU A 108 11.96 -5.10 -5.27
C GLU A 108 10.97 -6.08 -5.88
N VAL A 109 9.86 -5.57 -6.41
CA VAL A 109 8.79 -6.39 -7.02
C VAL A 109 8.33 -5.79 -8.35
N GLU A 110 7.74 -6.62 -9.19
CA GLU A 110 7.40 -6.22 -10.57
C GLU A 110 6.03 -5.55 -10.65
N THR A 111 5.07 -5.95 -9.80
CA THR A 111 3.69 -5.45 -9.87
C THR A 111 3.31 -4.58 -8.67
N ILE A 112 2.38 -3.65 -8.91
CA ILE A 112 1.86 -2.78 -7.84
C ILE A 112 1.00 -3.57 -6.84
N SER A 113 0.30 -4.62 -7.29
CA SER A 113 -0.46 -5.49 -6.41
C SER A 113 0.45 -6.22 -5.43
N GLU A 114 1.55 -6.82 -5.90
CA GLU A 114 2.55 -7.43 -5.02
C GLU A 114 3.18 -6.39 -4.09
N ALA A 115 3.50 -5.20 -4.60
CA ALA A 115 4.09 -4.15 -3.76
C ALA A 115 3.17 -3.73 -2.61
N LEU A 116 1.87 -3.59 -2.88
CA LEU A 116 0.88 -3.26 -1.86
C LEU A 116 0.66 -4.41 -0.87
N ASP A 117 0.58 -5.65 -1.35
CA ASP A 117 0.43 -6.84 -0.51
C ASP A 117 1.61 -6.96 0.49
N ARG A 118 2.85 -6.88 -0.03
CA ARG A 118 4.07 -6.92 0.79
C ARG A 118 4.15 -5.74 1.77
N ALA A 119 3.80 -4.53 1.32
CA ALA A 119 3.82 -3.35 2.18
C ALA A 119 2.80 -3.44 3.33
N LEU A 120 1.57 -3.90 3.04
CA LEU A 120 0.54 -4.09 4.06
C LEU A 120 0.92 -5.22 5.03
N GLY A 121 1.43 -6.35 4.53
CA GLY A 121 1.93 -7.44 5.36
C GLY A 121 3.02 -6.96 6.33
N TYR A 122 4.01 -6.24 5.82
CA TYR A 122 5.09 -5.67 6.64
C TYR A 122 4.54 -4.68 7.70
N LEU A 123 3.65 -3.76 7.30
CA LEU A 123 3.05 -2.80 8.22
C LEU A 123 2.25 -3.48 9.33
N LEU A 124 1.46 -4.49 9.01
CA LEU A 124 0.59 -5.14 9.97
C LEU A 124 1.35 -6.08 10.92
N LEU A 125 2.38 -6.78 10.43
CA LEU A 125 3.03 -7.87 11.16
C LEU A 125 4.37 -7.48 11.81
N GLU A 126 5.19 -6.70 11.13
CA GLU A 126 6.58 -6.41 11.55
C GLU A 126 6.69 -5.09 12.34
N LEU A 127 5.88 -4.09 12.01
CA LEU A 127 5.90 -2.79 12.67
C LEU A 127 4.97 -2.76 13.88
N LYS A 128 5.54 -2.64 15.09
CA LYS A 128 4.83 -2.62 16.38
C LYS A 128 4.62 -1.21 16.92
#